data_AF-A0A369QSX6-F1
#
_entry.id   AF-A0A369QSX6-F1
#
_cell.length_a   1.000
_cell.length_b   1.000
_cell.length_c   1.000
_cell.angle_alpha   90.00
_cell.angle_beta   90.00
_cell.angle_gamma   90.00
#
_symmetry.space_group_name_H-M   'P 1'
#
loop_
_entity.id
_entity.type
_entity.pdbx_description
1 polymer ?
#
loop_
_entity_poly.entity_id
_entity_poly.type
_entity_poly.pdbx_seq_one_letter_code
_entity_poly.pdbx_strand_id
1 'polypeptide(L)'
;MAATDTPAAPLATRPGALDLDRLTVIGVAGAPGAMRALVREPRGRVRTVTAGDRLRPGRVLRVEPRGLVIETRQGPALLPLAAPG
;
A
#
# COMPACT_ATOMS: atom_id res chain seq x y z
N MET A 1 -23.36 17.18 16.97
CA MET A 1 -22.04 16.64 16.58
C MET A 1 -22.28 15.40 15.75
N ALA A 2 -22.08 15.45 14.44
CA ALA A 2 -22.31 14.31 13.56
C ALA A 2 -21.11 13.36 13.63
N ALA A 3 -21.33 12.12 14.08
CA ALA A 3 -20.35 11.05 13.97
C ALA A 3 -20.28 10.62 12.51
N THR A 4 -19.18 10.94 11.82
CA THR A 4 -18.88 10.42 10.48
C THR A 4 -18.38 8.98 10.61
N ASP A 5 -19.32 8.06 10.86
CA ASP A 5 -19.10 6.63 10.68
C ASP A 5 -19.01 6.35 9.17
N THR A 6 -17.81 6.47 8.61
CA THR A 6 -17.56 6.01 7.25
C THR A 6 -17.56 4.48 7.30
N PRO A 7 -18.47 3.78 6.61
CA PRO A 7 -18.45 2.33 6.62
C PRO A 7 -17.13 1.86 5.96
N ALA A 8 -16.21 1.37 6.78
CA ALA A 8 -15.06 0.63 6.31
C ALA A 8 -15.61 -0.63 5.63
N ALA A 9 -15.50 -0.69 4.30
CA ALA A 9 -16.08 -1.74 3.49
C ALA A 9 -15.75 -3.14 4.05
N PRO A 10 -16.71 -4.08 4.09
CA PRO A 10 -16.51 -5.44 4.58
C PRO A 10 -15.80 -6.25 3.50
N LEU A 11 -14.58 -5.86 3.18
CA LEU A 11 -13.79 -6.54 2.16
C LEU A 11 -12.86 -7.58 2.79
N ALA A 12 -12.77 -7.68 4.12
CA ALA A 12 -11.72 -8.37 4.87
C ALA A 12 -11.58 -9.91 4.78
N THR A 13 -12.05 -10.64 3.74
CA THR A 13 -12.05 -12.12 3.82
C THR A 13 -11.87 -12.92 2.51
N ARG A 14 -10.62 -13.15 2.07
CA ARG A 14 -10.23 -14.34 1.29
C ARG A 14 -8.79 -14.73 1.67
N PRO A 15 -8.59 -16.01 2.03
CA PRO A 15 -7.28 -16.55 2.34
C PRO A 15 -6.39 -16.58 1.08
N GLY A 16 -5.14 -16.16 1.21
CA GLY A 16 -4.13 -16.21 0.13
C GLY A 16 -3.97 -14.94 -0.73
N ALA A 17 -4.70 -13.86 -0.44
CA ALA A 17 -4.58 -12.60 -1.18
C ALA A 17 -3.29 -11.79 -0.87
N LEU A 18 -2.53 -12.21 0.15
CA LEU A 18 -1.29 -11.57 0.59
C LEU A 18 -0.12 -12.52 0.31
N ASP A 19 0.71 -12.18 -0.67
CA ASP A 19 1.94 -12.93 -0.97
C ASP A 19 2.98 -12.58 0.11
N LEU A 20 3.03 -13.40 1.17
CA LEU A 20 3.73 -13.07 2.42
C LEU A 20 5.25 -12.97 2.26
N ASP A 21 5.80 -13.54 1.19
CA ASP A 21 7.20 -13.47 0.79
C ASP A 21 7.54 -12.19 -0.01
N ARG A 22 6.54 -11.35 -0.26
CA ARG A 22 6.68 -10.14 -1.09
C ARG A 22 6.22 -8.89 -0.35
N LEU A 23 6.71 -7.76 -0.83
CA LEU A 23 6.25 -6.46 -0.36
C LEU A 23 4.77 -6.30 -0.75
N THR A 24 3.92 -6.04 0.24
CA THR A 24 2.48 -5.86 0.02
C THR A 24 2.01 -4.50 0.53
N VAL A 25 1.16 -3.81 -0.25
CA VAL A 25 0.55 -2.54 0.18
C VAL A 25 -0.73 -2.86 0.95
N ILE A 26 -0.76 -2.52 2.23
CA ILE A 26 -1.90 -2.77 3.12
C ILE A 26 -2.94 -1.65 3.00
N GLY A 27 -2.48 -0.42 2.84
CA GLY A 27 -3.36 0.74 2.84
C GLY A 27 -2.64 1.99 2.35
N VAL A 28 -3.42 3.00 1.98
CA VAL A 28 -2.94 4.35 1.65
C VAL A 28 -3.78 5.36 2.42
N ALA A 29 -3.15 6.40 2.95
CA ALA A 29 -3.80 7.42 3.76
C ALA A 29 -3.05 8.75 3.68
N GLY A 30 -3.79 9.86 3.80
CA GLY A 30 -3.23 11.21 3.84
C GLY A 30 -3.98 12.19 2.95
N ALA A 31 -3.65 13.47 3.09
CA ALA A 31 -4.17 14.52 2.23
C ALA A 31 -3.53 14.46 0.83
N PRO A 32 -4.18 15.02 -0.21
CA PRO A 32 -3.54 15.21 -1.51
C PRO A 32 -2.19 15.94 -1.35
N GLY A 33 -1.11 15.36 -1.90
CA GLY A 33 0.25 15.88 -1.75
C GLY A 33 1.02 15.41 -0.49
N ALA A 34 0.34 14.82 0.49
CA ALA A 34 0.94 14.23 1.70
C ALA A 34 0.52 12.76 1.91
N MET A 35 0.21 12.08 0.79
CA MET A 35 -0.19 10.68 0.77
C MET A 35 0.93 9.77 1.28
N ARG A 36 0.57 8.79 2.10
CA ARG A 36 1.46 7.78 2.65
C ARG A 36 0.87 6.38 2.41
N ALA A 37 1.73 5.41 2.20
CA ALA A 37 1.34 4.01 2.09
C ALA A 37 1.81 3.21 3.29
N LEU A 38 0.96 2.31 3.79
CA LEU A 38 1.33 1.27 4.73
C LEU A 38 1.72 0.03 3.92
N VAL A 39 2.96 -0.42 4.10
CA VAL A 39 3.47 -1.61 3.41
C VAL A 39 3.92 -2.66 4.42
N ARG A 40 3.65 -3.93 4.11
CA ARG A 40 4.18 -5.10 4.80
C ARG A 40 5.34 -5.66 4.01
N GLU A 41 6.48 -5.80 4.65
CA GLU A 41 7.66 -6.46 4.09
C GLU A 41 7.56 -8.00 4.20
N PRO A 42 8.36 -8.75 3.44
CA PRO A 42 8.39 -10.22 3.49
C PRO A 42 8.60 -10.82 4.88
N ARG A 43 9.30 -10.10 5.78
CA ARG A 43 9.52 -10.53 7.18
C ARG A 43 8.38 -10.15 8.13
N GLY A 44 7.23 -9.73 7.60
CA GLY A 44 6.07 -9.29 8.37
C GLY A 44 6.16 -7.89 8.96
N ARG A 45 7.30 -7.20 8.82
CA ARG A 45 7.45 -5.82 9.29
C ARG A 45 6.53 -4.89 8.51
N VAL A 46 5.69 -4.14 9.22
CA VAL A 46 4.88 -3.06 8.65
C VAL A 46 5.62 -1.75 8.81
N ARG A 47 5.62 -0.93 7.75
CA ARG A 47 6.15 0.44 7.78
C ARG A 47 5.33 1.36 6.92
N THR A 48 5.35 2.65 7.26
CA THR A 48 4.78 3.71 6.44
C THR A 48 5.84 4.22 5.47
N VAL A 49 5.46 4.46 4.22
CA VAL A 49 6.33 5.00 3.17
C VAL A 49 5.69 6.14 2.41
N THR A 50 6.53 6.98 1.83
CA THR A 50 6.22 8.19 1.07
C THR A 50 6.99 8.22 -0.25
N ALA A 51 6.66 9.17 -1.12
CA ALA A 51 7.40 9.40 -2.35
C ALA A 51 8.90 9.61 -2.06
N GLY A 52 9.74 8.85 -2.74
CA GLY A 52 11.19 8.89 -2.62
C GLY A 52 11.80 7.83 -1.70
N ASP A 53 11.00 7.16 -0.87
CA ASP A 53 11.48 6.08 -0.02
C ASP A 53 11.99 4.87 -0.83
N ARG A 54 13.01 4.19 -0.30
CA ARG A 54 13.53 2.95 -0.91
C ARG A 54 12.89 1.73 -0.27
N LEU A 55 12.49 0.82 -1.14
CA LEU A 55 11.97 -0.50 -0.83
C LEU A 55 12.84 -1.56 -1.50
N ARG A 56 12.75 -2.81 -1.03
CA ARG A 56 13.50 -3.93 -1.63
C ARG A 56 13.32 -4.05 -3.16
N PRO A 57 12.10 -3.96 -3.73
CA PRO A 57 11.91 -4.06 -5.17
C PRO A 57 12.25 -2.79 -5.95
N GLY A 58 12.46 -1.64 -5.29
CA GLY A 58 12.54 -0.36 -6.01
C GLY A 58 12.39 0.90 -5.17
N ARG A 59 12.28 2.05 -5.84
CA ARG A 59 12.02 3.36 -5.20
C ARG A 59 10.55 3.74 -5.31
N VAL A 60 9.97 4.30 -4.27
CA VAL A 60 8.62 4.87 -4.33
C VAL A 60 8.63 6.12 -5.20
N LEU A 61 7.83 6.10 -6.28
CA LEU A 61 7.63 7.26 -7.13
C LEU A 61 6.52 8.15 -6.58
N ARG A 62 5.37 7.54 -6.23
CA ARG A 62 4.22 8.24 -5.66
C ARG A 62 3.25 7.27 -4.99
N VAL A 63 2.44 7.81 -4.10
CA VAL A 63 1.34 7.10 -3.43
C VAL A 63 0.02 7.59 -4.02
N GLU A 64 -0.80 6.66 -4.50
CA GLU A 64 -2.11 6.94 -5.12
C GLU A 64 -3.23 6.26 -4.31
N PRO A 65 -4.50 6.71 -4.43
CA PRO A 65 -5.63 6.06 -3.74
C PRO A 65 -5.80 4.57 -4.05
N ARG A 66 -5.34 4.12 -5.21
CA ARG A 66 -5.42 2.72 -5.66
C ARG A 66 -4.20 1.87 -5.31
N GLY A 67 -3.12 2.45 -4.78
CA GLY A 67 -1.89 1.73 -4.45
C GLY A 67 -0.61 2.54 -4.50
N LEU A 68 0.51 1.84 -4.60
CA LEU A 68 1.86 2.41 -4.54
C LEU A 68 2.55 2.26 -5.89
N VAL A 69 2.98 3.36 -6.49
CA VAL A 69 3.78 3.33 -7.72
C VAL A 69 5.26 3.32 -7.34
N ILE A 70 5.98 2.31 -7.83
CA ILE A 70 7.42 2.15 -7.59
C ILE A 70 8.21 2.06 -8.89
N GLU A 71 9.45 2.51 -8.86
CA GLU A 71 10.43 2.27 -9.92
C GLU A 71 11.21 1.01 -9.62
N THR A 72 11.05 0.00 -10.47
CA THR A 72 11.80 -1.26 -10.40
C THR A 72 12.90 -1.29 -11.46
N ARG A 73 13.73 -2.34 -11.45
CA ARG A 73 14.72 -2.57 -12.52
C ARG A 73 14.11 -2.74 -13.92
N GLN A 74 12.84 -3.12 -14.01
CA GLN A 74 12.12 -3.33 -15.26
C GLN A 74 11.30 -2.09 -15.67
N GLY A 75 11.35 -1.01 -14.88
CA GLY A 75 10.57 0.21 -15.08
C GLY A 75 9.52 0.44 -13.99
N PRO A 76 8.66 1.46 -14.17
CA PRO A 76 7.59 1.78 -13.23
C PRO A 76 6.55 0.67 -13.11
N ALA A 77 6.20 0.29 -11.88
CA ALA A 77 5.18 -0.70 -11.57
C ALA A 77 4.20 -0.16 -10.53
N LEU A 78 2.91 -0.48 -10.70
CA LEU A 78 1.88 -0.23 -9.69
C LEU A 78 1.77 -1.47 -8.80
N LEU A 79 2.04 -1.30 -7.51
CA LEU A 79 1.65 -2.25 -6.50
C LEU A 79 0.23 -1.89 -6.05
N PRO A 80 -0.79 -2.70 -6.42
CA PRO A 80 -2.14 -2.42 -5.98
C PRO A 80 -2.19 -2.50 -4.46
N LEU A 81 -3.14 -1.76 -3.86
CA LEU A 81 -3.63 -2.13 -2.54
C LEU A 81 -3.92 -3.62 -2.57
N ALA A 82 -3.51 -4.33 -1.51
CA ALA A 82 -4.00 -5.67 -1.28
C ALA A 82 -5.52 -5.58 -1.27
N ALA A 83 -6.12 -5.90 -2.41
CA ALA A 83 -7.52 -6.24 -2.45
C ALA A 83 -7.55 -7.44 -1.52
N PRO A 84 -8.27 -7.37 -0.41
CA PRO A 84 -8.68 -8.62 0.15
C PRO A 84 -9.45 -9.27 -1.00
N GLY A 85 -9.05 -10.49 -1.35
CA GLY A 85 -10.08 -11.28 -1.98
C GLY A 85 -11.26 -11.28 -1.00
#